data_AF-A0A7S1MDS8-F1
#
_entry.id   AF-A0A7S1MDS8-F1
#
_cell.length_a   1.000
_cell.length_b   1.000
_cell.length_c   1.000
_cell.angle_alpha   90.00
_cell.angle_beta   90.00
_cell.angle_gamma   90.00
#
_symmetry.space_group_name_H-M   'P 1'
#
loop_
_entity.id
_entity.type
_entity.pdbx_description
1 polymer ?
#
loop_
_entity_poly.entity_id
_entity_poly.type
_entity_poly.pdbx_seq_one_letter_code
_entity_poly.pdbx_strand_id
1 'polypeptide(L)'
;SGSSNAPRHELLTQVSGTACVVLSTYQTTVIEIDNIVACNPQYVILDEGHKICNPDASITIAVKTIPTPHRIILSGSPIQNTLKELWCLFDFVAPGTLGTVGTFVNEFEEPIKRSRNPSATTMEVQMAIECAKALRDHIAPYMLRRLKREVNTMLPPKHEKVVRCLLTDAQLQEYLNVLNSSEVRDFQRRVGNLRANLGSMDRNGRMYSTGGLQSHSDILGRGMTEGLARQAFKALSDLRAITNHADLFRVKADHHAEGGERGYVSFRSNNPVDLEASGKLKALDLLLTQWKAAGHRV
;
A
#
# COMPACT_ATOMS: atom_id res chain seq x y z
N SER A 1 5.59 20.61 -29.68
CA SER A 1 4.62 20.50 -28.57
C SER A 1 3.29 21.10 -29.03
N GLY A 2 2.49 20.32 -29.75
CA GLY A 2 1.14 20.73 -30.17
C GLY A 2 0.13 19.98 -29.32
N SER A 3 -0.65 20.69 -28.51
CA SER A 3 -1.88 20.15 -27.93
C SER A 3 -2.93 20.20 -29.03
N SER A 4 -3.13 19.11 -29.77
CA SER A 4 -4.24 19.03 -30.71
C SER A 4 -5.54 18.76 -29.95
N ASN A 5 -6.64 19.37 -30.39
CA ASN A 5 -8.00 19.03 -29.94
C ASN A 5 -8.53 17.74 -30.61
N ALA A 6 -7.65 16.95 -31.24
CA ALA A 6 -8.05 15.72 -31.92
C ALA A 6 -8.46 14.67 -30.87
N PRO A 7 -9.54 13.92 -31.12
CA PRO A 7 -9.92 12.81 -30.25
C PRO A 7 -8.78 11.77 -30.19
N ARG A 8 -8.62 11.13 -29.03
CA ARG A 8 -7.44 10.29 -28.72
C ARG A 8 -7.18 9.18 -29.74
N HIS A 9 -8.23 8.57 -30.29
CA HIS A 9 -8.13 7.53 -31.31
C HIS A 9 -7.53 8.06 -32.64
N GLU A 10 -7.82 9.29 -33.03
CA GLU A 10 -7.23 9.92 -34.21
C GLU A 10 -5.73 10.16 -34.01
N LEU A 11 -5.32 10.60 -32.80
CA LEU A 11 -3.91 10.74 -32.46
C LEU A 11 -3.16 9.41 -32.57
N LEU A 12 -3.74 8.32 -32.05
CA LEU A 12 -3.16 6.97 -32.15
C LEU A 12 -3.08 6.49 -33.60
N THR A 13 -4.10 6.80 -34.42
CA THR A 13 -4.10 6.45 -35.85
C THR A 13 -3.04 7.24 -36.63
N GLN A 14 -2.87 8.54 -36.32
CA GLN A 14 -1.88 9.41 -36.97
C GLN A 14 -0.44 8.98 -36.70
N VAL A 15 -0.17 8.40 -35.53
CA VAL A 15 1.19 7.96 -35.18
C VAL A 15 1.51 6.55 -35.69
N SER A 16 0.51 5.80 -36.15
CA SER A 16 0.71 4.46 -36.69
C SER A 16 1.67 4.48 -37.88
N GLY A 17 2.74 3.68 -37.82
CA GLY A 17 3.80 3.65 -38.84
C GLY A 17 4.88 4.73 -38.72
N THR A 18 4.80 5.62 -37.73
CA THR A 18 5.86 6.60 -37.44
C THR A 18 6.67 6.21 -36.20
N ALA A 19 7.96 6.57 -36.19
CA ALA A 19 8.78 6.44 -34.99
C ALA A 19 8.38 7.52 -33.97
N CYS A 20 7.56 7.14 -32.99
CA CYS A 20 7.03 8.04 -31.97
C CYS A 20 7.10 7.43 -30.57
N VAL A 21 6.90 8.28 -29.56
CA VAL A 21 6.71 7.87 -28.17
C VAL A 21 5.30 8.26 -27.76
N VAL A 22 4.51 7.27 -27.34
CA VAL A 22 3.16 7.50 -26.80
C VAL A 22 3.23 7.49 -25.28
N LEU A 23 2.93 8.64 -24.67
CA LEU A 23 2.79 8.77 -23.23
C LEU A 23 1.30 8.68 -22.86
N SER A 24 0.96 7.72 -22.00
CA SER A 24 -0.40 7.45 -21.57
C SER A 24 -0.45 7.19 -20.07
N THR A 25 -1.63 7.31 -19.49
CA THR A 25 -1.90 6.84 -18.14
C THR A 25 -2.44 5.42 -18.18
N TYR A 26 -2.26 4.66 -17.11
CA TYR A 26 -2.82 3.33 -17.00
C TYR A 26 -4.32 3.24 -17.30
N GLN A 27 -5.12 4.21 -16.81
CA GLN A 27 -6.55 4.22 -17.04
C GLN A 27 -6.89 4.42 -18.52
N THR A 28 -6.19 5.34 -19.19
CA THR A 28 -6.37 5.58 -20.63
C THR A 28 -5.94 4.35 -21.45
N THR A 29 -4.87 3.67 -21.04
CA THR A 29 -4.40 2.45 -21.72
C THR A 29 -5.44 1.32 -21.69
N VAL A 30 -6.18 1.17 -20.60
CA VAL A 30 -7.28 0.19 -20.54
C VAL A 30 -8.40 0.54 -21.51
N ILE A 31 -8.73 1.82 -21.65
CA ILE A 31 -9.80 2.30 -22.52
C ILE A 31 -9.42 2.15 -24.00
N GLU A 32 -8.17 2.47 -24.35
CA GLU A 32 -7.68 2.55 -25.74
C GLU A 32 -6.85 1.32 -26.13
N ILE A 33 -7.03 0.19 -25.46
CA ILE A 33 -6.14 -0.97 -25.58
C ILE A 33 -6.04 -1.49 -27.02
N ASP A 34 -7.16 -1.55 -27.73
CA ASP A 34 -7.23 -2.06 -29.10
C ASP A 34 -6.43 -1.15 -30.06
N ASN A 35 -6.52 0.16 -29.88
CA ASN A 35 -5.78 1.14 -30.68
C ASN A 35 -4.27 1.07 -30.38
N ILE A 36 -3.89 0.86 -29.12
CA ILE A 36 -2.49 0.70 -28.71
C ILE A 36 -1.91 -0.59 -29.29
N VAL A 37 -2.66 -1.69 -29.26
CA VAL A 37 -2.26 -2.97 -29.85
C VAL A 37 -2.08 -2.85 -31.36
N ALA A 38 -3.00 -2.16 -32.04
CA ALA A 38 -2.94 -1.92 -33.49
C ALA A 38 -1.68 -1.16 -33.92
N CYS A 39 -1.09 -0.35 -33.03
CA CYS A 39 0.16 0.36 -33.30
C CYS A 39 1.42 -0.53 -33.23
N ASN A 40 1.30 -1.81 -32.84
CA ASN A 40 2.38 -2.79 -32.75
C ASN A 40 3.65 -2.25 -32.01
N PRO A 41 3.50 -1.87 -30.72
CA PRO A 41 4.56 -1.18 -29.98
C PRO A 41 5.80 -2.06 -29.81
N GLN A 42 6.96 -1.51 -30.15
CA GLN A 42 8.24 -2.22 -29.98
C GLN A 42 8.72 -2.24 -28.52
N TYR A 43 8.32 -1.25 -27.72
CA TYR A 43 8.64 -1.16 -26.30
C TYR A 43 7.38 -0.81 -25.51
N VAL A 44 7.18 -1.49 -24.38
CA VAL A 44 6.23 -1.08 -23.35
C VAL A 44 6.99 -0.86 -22.05
N ILE A 45 6.96 0.38 -21.57
CA ILE A 45 7.60 0.80 -20.32
C ILE A 45 6.51 1.21 -19.35
N LEU A 46 6.43 0.50 -18.22
CA LEU A 46 5.48 0.77 -17.15
C LEU A 46 6.19 1.54 -16.03
N ASP A 47 5.74 2.77 -15.77
CA ASP A 47 6.17 3.50 -14.58
C ASP A 47 5.34 3.12 -13.36
N GLU A 48 5.94 3.13 -12.18
CA GLU A 48 5.31 2.72 -10.93
C GLU A 48 4.66 1.32 -11.01
N GLY A 49 5.45 0.31 -11.40
CA GLY A 49 4.99 -1.06 -11.66
C GLY A 49 4.14 -1.71 -10.56
N HIS A 50 4.22 -1.21 -9.33
CA HIS A 50 3.35 -1.64 -8.24
C HIS A 50 1.83 -1.49 -8.56
N LYS A 51 1.46 -0.71 -9.59
CA LYS A 51 0.08 -0.60 -10.10
C LYS A 51 -0.48 -1.88 -10.74
N ILE A 52 0.38 -2.79 -11.19
CA ILE A 52 -0.02 -4.05 -11.86
C ILE A 52 0.25 -5.28 -10.99
N CYS A 53 0.32 -5.10 -9.67
CA CYS A 53 0.62 -6.17 -8.70
C CYS A 53 -0.48 -7.21 -8.54
N ASN A 54 -1.71 -6.92 -8.97
CA ASN A 54 -2.84 -7.85 -8.90
C ASN A 54 -3.04 -8.50 -10.28
N PRO A 55 -2.89 -9.84 -10.42
CA PRO A 55 -3.06 -10.53 -11.71
C PRO A 55 -4.49 -10.41 -12.26
N ASP A 56 -5.48 -10.30 -11.39
CA ASP A 56 -6.91 -10.28 -11.76
C ASP A 56 -7.41 -8.87 -12.09
N ALA A 57 -6.58 -7.83 -11.90
CA ALA A 57 -6.99 -6.46 -12.15
C ALA A 57 -7.05 -6.17 -13.65
N SER A 58 -8.11 -5.48 -14.10
CA SER A 58 -8.32 -5.14 -15.52
C SER A 58 -7.14 -4.41 -16.14
N ILE A 59 -6.48 -3.55 -15.35
CA ILE A 59 -5.24 -2.86 -15.72
C ILE A 59 -4.10 -3.82 -16.06
N THR A 60 -3.89 -4.84 -15.23
CA THR A 60 -2.83 -5.84 -15.39
C THR A 60 -3.10 -6.71 -16.60
N ILE A 61 -4.34 -7.15 -16.77
CA ILE A 61 -4.78 -7.95 -17.92
C ILE A 61 -4.55 -7.13 -19.19
N ALA A 62 -5.03 -5.89 -19.25
CA ALA A 62 -4.90 -5.02 -20.42
C ALA A 62 -3.45 -4.74 -20.80
N VAL A 63 -2.56 -4.41 -19.86
CA VAL A 63 -1.15 -4.16 -20.24
C VAL A 63 -0.43 -5.44 -20.67
N LYS A 64 -0.80 -6.61 -20.13
CA LYS A 64 -0.19 -7.88 -20.50
C LYS A 64 -0.57 -8.33 -21.92
N THR A 65 -1.78 -7.98 -22.40
CA THR A 65 -2.23 -8.32 -23.76
C THR A 65 -1.51 -7.54 -24.86
N ILE A 66 -0.85 -6.42 -24.54
CA ILE A 66 -0.09 -5.64 -25.52
C ILE A 66 1.05 -6.50 -26.10
N PRO A 67 1.04 -6.86 -27.39
CA PRO A 67 2.13 -7.59 -28.01
C PRO A 67 3.31 -6.64 -28.17
N THR A 68 4.46 -7.03 -27.61
CA THR A 68 5.69 -6.23 -27.69
C THR A 68 6.91 -7.12 -27.42
N PRO A 69 8.03 -6.91 -28.15
CA PRO A 69 9.27 -7.64 -27.90
C PRO A 69 10.01 -7.17 -26.65
N HIS A 70 9.81 -5.92 -26.21
CA HIS A 70 10.56 -5.35 -25.09
C HIS A 70 9.63 -4.81 -23.99
N ARG A 71 9.76 -5.37 -22.78
CA ARG A 71 8.94 -5.05 -21.62
C ARG A 71 9.80 -4.58 -20.47
N ILE A 72 9.53 -3.37 -19.96
CA ILE A 72 10.31 -2.76 -18.87
C ILE A 72 9.35 -2.26 -17.80
N ILE A 73 9.71 -2.48 -16.54
CA ILE A 73 9.03 -1.91 -15.39
C ILE A 73 10.00 -1.00 -14.64
N LEU A 74 9.53 0.20 -14.32
CA LEU A 74 10.18 1.12 -13.39
C LEU A 74 9.43 1.05 -12.06
N SER A 75 10.15 0.93 -10.96
CA SER A 75 9.56 0.95 -9.62
C SER A 75 10.58 1.42 -8.60
N GLY A 76 10.17 2.35 -7.73
CA GLY A 76 10.97 2.76 -6.57
C GLY A 76 11.02 1.70 -5.46
N SER A 77 10.11 0.73 -5.48
CA SER A 77 9.97 -0.31 -4.48
C SER A 77 9.76 -1.67 -5.17
N PRO A 78 10.82 -2.51 -5.29
CA PRO A 78 10.74 -3.71 -6.11
C PRO A 78 9.71 -4.74 -5.60
N ILE A 79 9.43 -4.77 -4.29
CA ILE A 79 8.48 -5.69 -3.63
C ILE A 79 7.89 -4.95 -2.44
N GLN A 80 6.58 -4.65 -2.45
CA GLN A 80 5.94 -3.93 -1.33
C GLN A 80 5.33 -4.89 -0.30
N ASN A 81 4.56 -5.91 -0.71
CA ASN A 81 3.74 -6.66 0.25
C ASN A 81 3.84 -8.19 0.17
N THR A 82 3.88 -8.80 -1.03
CA THR A 82 3.87 -10.27 -1.16
C THR A 82 4.72 -10.79 -2.32
N LEU A 83 5.09 -12.08 -2.27
CA LEU A 83 5.78 -12.74 -3.38
C LEU A 83 4.86 -12.92 -4.60
N LYS A 84 3.54 -13.00 -4.41
CA LYS A 84 2.57 -12.98 -5.52
C LYS A 84 2.64 -11.68 -6.34
N GLU A 85 2.86 -10.54 -5.69
CA GLU A 85 3.05 -9.26 -6.40
C GLU A 85 4.31 -9.32 -7.28
N LEU A 86 5.41 -9.85 -6.74
CA LEU A 86 6.65 -10.06 -7.49
C LEU A 86 6.41 -10.95 -8.70
N TRP A 87 5.72 -12.09 -8.53
CA TRP A 87 5.35 -12.96 -9.66
C TRP A 87 4.59 -12.19 -10.73
N CYS A 88 3.63 -11.35 -10.34
CA CYS A 88 2.82 -10.60 -11.29
C CYS A 88 3.63 -9.61 -12.14
N LEU A 89 4.64 -8.97 -11.55
CA LEU A 89 5.58 -8.09 -12.27
C LEU A 89 6.47 -8.88 -13.24
N PHE A 90 6.99 -10.02 -12.79
CA PHE A 90 7.85 -10.87 -13.61
C PHE A 90 7.10 -11.54 -14.75
N ASP A 91 5.84 -11.91 -14.53
CA ASP A 91 4.96 -12.42 -15.58
C ASP A 91 4.69 -11.37 -16.67
N PHE A 92 4.77 -10.07 -16.36
CA PHE A 92 4.80 -9.03 -17.39
C PHE A 92 6.16 -8.92 -18.07
N VAL A 93 7.27 -8.84 -17.33
CA VAL A 93 8.61 -8.57 -17.90
C VAL A 93 9.14 -9.75 -18.72
N ALA A 94 9.00 -10.97 -18.21
CA ALA A 94 9.51 -12.20 -18.81
C ALA A 94 8.48 -13.34 -18.62
N PRO A 95 7.37 -13.34 -19.39
CA PRO A 95 6.29 -14.30 -19.25
C PRO A 95 6.79 -15.76 -19.26
N GLY A 96 6.25 -16.60 -18.38
CA GLY A 96 6.60 -18.02 -18.28
C GLY A 96 7.87 -18.35 -17.48
N THR A 97 8.71 -17.36 -17.13
CA THR A 97 9.98 -17.58 -16.41
C THR A 97 9.80 -18.15 -15.00
N LEU A 98 8.69 -17.82 -14.33
CA LEU A 98 8.33 -18.27 -12.99
C LEU A 98 7.19 -19.31 -12.98
N GLY A 99 6.85 -19.85 -14.16
CA GLY A 99 5.70 -20.73 -14.32
C GLY A 99 4.36 -20.04 -14.02
N THR A 100 3.34 -20.86 -13.76
CA THR A 100 2.00 -20.37 -13.40
C THR A 100 1.98 -19.77 -12.00
N VAL A 101 0.99 -18.92 -11.72
CA VAL A 101 0.79 -18.37 -10.36
C VAL A 101 0.64 -19.47 -9.30
N GLY A 102 -0.05 -20.57 -9.63
CA GLY A 102 -0.29 -21.68 -8.70
C GLY A 102 0.99 -22.44 -8.36
N THR A 103 1.81 -22.74 -9.37
CA THR A 103 3.12 -23.38 -9.17
C THR A 103 4.05 -22.48 -8.37
N PHE A 104 4.10 -21.19 -8.71
CA PHE A 104 4.92 -20.22 -7.98
C PHE A 104 4.54 -20.12 -6.50
N VAL A 105 3.23 -20.07 -6.21
CA VAL A 105 2.74 -20.02 -4.82
C VAL A 105 3.17 -21.26 -4.05
N ASN A 106 3.03 -22.45 -4.64
CA ASN A 106 3.36 -23.70 -3.96
C ASN A 106 4.87 -23.90 -3.78
N GLU A 107 5.69 -23.52 -4.76
CA GLU A 107 7.14 -23.74 -4.76
C GLU A 107 7.91 -22.67 -3.98
N PHE A 108 7.43 -21.42 -3.99
CA PHE A 108 8.13 -20.29 -3.38
C PHE A 108 7.37 -19.66 -2.23
N GLU A 109 6.14 -19.20 -2.48
CA GLU A 109 5.44 -18.35 -1.52
C GLU A 109 5.06 -19.10 -0.22
N GLU A 110 4.47 -20.28 -0.34
CA GLU A 110 4.03 -21.09 0.80
C GLU A 110 5.19 -21.58 1.68
N PRO A 111 6.28 -22.17 1.14
CA PRO A 111 7.46 -22.51 1.94
C PRO A 111 8.04 -21.32 2.70
N ILE A 112 8.19 -20.17 2.03
CA ILE A 112 8.74 -18.96 2.64
C ILE A 112 7.80 -18.43 3.72
N LYS A 113 6.48 -18.44 3.48
CA LYS A 113 5.49 -18.06 4.50
C LYS A 113 5.51 -19.00 5.71
N ARG A 114 5.58 -20.31 5.48
CA ARG A 114 5.54 -21.32 6.56
C ARG A 114 6.70 -21.15 7.53
N SER A 115 7.89 -20.80 7.03
CA SER A 115 9.07 -20.51 7.88
C SER A 115 8.91 -19.31 8.81
N ARG A 116 7.97 -18.40 8.53
CA ARG A 116 7.71 -17.23 9.39
C ARG A 116 6.85 -17.58 10.61
N ASN A 117 6.30 -18.79 10.67
CA ASN A 117 5.56 -19.26 11.83
C ASN A 117 6.54 -19.51 13.01
N PRO A 118 6.30 -19.00 14.23
CA PRO A 118 7.13 -19.28 15.39
C PRO A 118 7.25 -20.76 15.75
N SER A 119 6.28 -21.58 15.32
CA SER A 119 6.31 -23.05 15.48
C SER A 119 7.02 -23.77 14.33
N ALA A 120 7.61 -23.06 13.38
CA ALA A 120 8.34 -23.66 12.26
C ALA A 120 9.55 -24.45 12.76
N THR A 121 9.75 -25.63 12.20
CA THR A 121 10.92 -26.46 12.47
C THR A 121 12.19 -25.85 11.87
N THR A 122 13.35 -26.19 12.42
CA THR A 122 14.65 -25.76 11.86
C THR A 122 14.81 -26.16 10.39
N MET A 123 14.26 -27.32 10.00
CA MET A 123 14.28 -27.81 8.63
C MET A 123 13.43 -26.93 7.69
N GLU A 124 12.23 -26.52 8.12
CA GLU A 124 11.37 -25.63 7.33
C GLU A 124 11.99 -24.24 7.15
N VAL A 125 12.64 -23.71 8.20
CA VAL A 125 13.37 -22.44 8.12
C VAL A 125 14.54 -22.53 7.13
N GLN A 126 15.35 -23.59 7.20
CA GLN A 126 16.45 -23.78 6.27
C GLN A 126 15.97 -23.94 4.82
N MET A 127 14.91 -24.74 4.60
CA MET A 127 14.32 -24.93 3.27
C MET A 127 13.81 -23.61 2.69
N ALA A 128 13.18 -22.76 3.50
CA ALA A 128 12.72 -21.44 3.06
C ALA A 128 13.86 -20.50 2.70
N ILE A 129 14.99 -20.54 3.40
CA ILE A 129 16.19 -19.76 3.07
C ILE A 129 16.73 -20.18 1.69
N GLU A 130 16.87 -21.49 1.46
CA GLU A 130 17.34 -22.00 0.16
C GLU A 130 16.36 -21.69 -0.97
N CYS A 131 15.06 -21.82 -0.71
CA CYS A 131 13.99 -21.45 -1.64
C CYS A 131 14.04 -19.95 -2.01
N ALA A 132 14.16 -19.07 -1.02
CA ALA A 132 14.27 -17.63 -1.24
C ALA A 132 15.56 -17.25 -1.99
N LYS A 133 16.66 -17.95 -1.72
CA LYS A 133 17.92 -17.80 -2.45
C LYS A 133 17.78 -18.23 -3.91
N ALA A 134 17.21 -19.40 -4.17
CA ALA A 134 16.95 -19.89 -5.52
C ALA A 134 16.07 -18.90 -6.31
N LEU A 135 15.00 -18.40 -5.70
CA LEU A 135 14.14 -17.39 -6.32
C LEU A 135 14.93 -16.12 -6.67
N ARG A 136 15.69 -15.58 -5.70
CA ARG A 136 16.48 -14.37 -5.89
C ARG A 136 17.49 -14.53 -7.03
N ASP A 137 18.20 -15.64 -7.06
CA ASP A 137 19.24 -15.90 -8.05
C ASP A 137 18.62 -16.08 -9.45
N HIS A 138 17.41 -16.66 -9.53
CA HIS A 138 16.64 -16.80 -10.78
C HIS A 138 16.15 -15.46 -11.35
N ILE A 139 15.71 -14.54 -10.48
CA ILE A 139 15.19 -13.22 -10.90
C ILE A 139 16.28 -12.15 -11.09
N ALA A 140 17.46 -12.36 -10.52
CA ALA A 140 18.55 -11.38 -10.51
C ALA A 140 18.94 -10.85 -11.91
N PRO A 141 19.00 -11.67 -12.99
CA PRO A 141 19.34 -11.18 -14.33
C PRO A 141 18.38 -10.13 -14.89
N TYR A 142 17.13 -10.12 -14.42
CA TYR A 142 16.08 -9.21 -14.90
C TYR A 142 15.91 -7.97 -14.03
N MET A 143 16.65 -7.87 -12.92
CA MET A 143 16.47 -6.82 -11.92
C MET A 143 17.70 -5.93 -11.83
N LEU A 144 17.56 -4.68 -12.28
CA LEU A 144 18.56 -3.65 -12.05
C LEU A 144 18.19 -2.81 -10.82
N ARG A 145 18.93 -2.96 -9.72
CA ARG A 145 18.76 -2.16 -8.50
C ARG A 145 20.09 -1.52 -8.12
N ARG A 146 20.10 -0.19 -7.96
CA ARG A 146 21.24 0.58 -7.47
C ARG A 146 20.81 1.41 -6.27
N LEU A 147 21.61 1.41 -5.22
CA LEU A 147 21.40 2.29 -4.07
C LEU A 147 22.02 3.66 -4.35
N LYS A 148 21.42 4.74 -3.82
CA LYS A 148 21.96 6.10 -3.98
C LYS A 148 23.42 6.21 -3.52
N ARG A 149 23.80 5.45 -2.48
CA ARG A 149 25.19 5.37 -1.98
C ARG A 149 26.17 4.67 -2.93
N GLU A 150 25.67 3.83 -3.85
CA GLU A 150 26.47 3.10 -4.83
C GLU A 150 26.69 3.91 -6.12
N VAL A 151 25.89 4.97 -6.30
CA VAL A 151 26.04 5.89 -7.42
C VAL A 151 26.87 7.07 -6.92
N ASN A 152 27.97 7.39 -7.62
CA ASN A 152 28.86 8.50 -7.31
C ASN A 152 28.13 9.84 -7.50
N THR A 153 27.28 10.15 -6.54
CA THR A 153 26.54 11.39 -6.44
C THR A 153 27.13 12.11 -5.24
N MET A 154 27.62 13.34 -5.46
CA MET A 154 28.11 14.23 -4.40
C MET A 154 26.92 14.74 -3.57
N LEU A 155 26.14 13.82 -3.00
CA LEU A 155 24.99 14.12 -2.17
C LEU A 155 25.43 14.27 -0.72
N PRO A 156 24.96 15.31 -0.01
CA PRO A 156 25.16 15.41 1.43
C PRO A 156 24.47 14.23 2.15
N PRO A 157 24.91 13.90 3.38
CA PRO A 157 24.28 12.85 4.17
C PRO A 157 22.80 13.17 4.44
N LYS A 158 21.94 12.17 4.27
CA LYS A 158 20.53 12.27 4.65
C LYS A 158 20.40 12.02 6.15
N HIS A 159 19.88 13.00 6.88
CA HIS A 159 19.53 12.85 8.29
C HIS A 159 18.04 12.53 8.44
N GLU A 160 17.72 11.40 9.08
CA GLU A 160 16.35 11.01 9.40
C GLU A 160 16.17 11.00 10.92
N LYS A 161 15.13 11.68 11.42
CA LYS A 161 14.82 11.75 12.85
C LYS A 161 13.33 11.52 13.07
N VAL A 162 13.02 10.56 13.95
CA VAL A 162 11.64 10.30 14.38
C VAL A 162 11.33 11.19 15.58
N VAL A 163 10.40 12.13 15.41
CA VAL A 163 9.93 13.01 16.49
C VAL A 163 8.65 12.42 17.08
N ARG A 164 8.70 12.05 18.36
CA ARG A 164 7.51 11.59 19.09
C ARG A 164 6.79 12.80 19.68
N CYS A 165 5.57 13.02 19.24
CA CYS A 165 4.71 14.09 19.74
C CYS A 165 3.71 13.50 20.72
N LEU A 166 3.54 14.14 21.88
CA LEU A 166 2.49 13.77 22.83
C LEU A 166 1.13 14.23 22.31
N LEU A 167 0.07 13.52 22.66
CA LEU A 167 -1.30 14.00 22.45
C LEU A 167 -1.59 15.12 23.46
N THR A 168 -2.37 16.11 23.04
CA THR A 168 -2.94 17.11 23.95
C THR A 168 -4.05 16.47 24.78
N ASP A 169 -4.45 17.10 25.88
CA ASP A 169 -5.52 16.57 26.73
C ASP A 169 -6.83 16.40 25.94
N ALA A 170 -7.16 17.37 25.08
CA ALA A 170 -8.33 17.30 24.20
C ALA A 170 -8.23 16.13 23.20
N GLN A 171 -7.06 15.93 22.57
CA GLN A 171 -6.84 14.78 21.68
C GLN A 171 -6.94 13.46 22.44
N LEU A 172 -6.37 13.38 23.64
CA LEU A 172 -6.37 12.18 24.45
C LEU A 172 -7.80 11.81 24.89
N GLN A 173 -8.60 12.79 25.31
CA GLN A 173 -9.99 12.57 25.68
C GLN A 173 -10.79 11.98 24.51
N GLU A 174 -10.74 12.59 23.33
CA GLU A 174 -11.45 12.07 22.15
C GLU A 174 -10.92 10.70 21.71
N TYR A 175 -9.60 10.51 21.78
CA TYR A 175 -8.97 9.24 21.46
C TYR A 175 -9.48 8.12 22.37
N LEU A 176 -9.58 8.38 23.68
CA LEU A 176 -10.14 7.46 24.66
C LEU A 176 -11.65 7.24 24.45
N ASN A 177 -12.40 8.27 24.06
CA ASN A 177 -13.83 8.13 23.73
C ASN A 177 -14.03 7.15 22.57
N VAL A 178 -13.27 7.29 21.48
CA VAL A 178 -13.33 6.37 20.34
C VAL A 178 -12.93 4.96 20.75
N LEU A 179 -11.86 4.80 21.54
CA LEU A 179 -11.46 3.47 22.04
C LEU A 179 -12.52 2.81 22.94
N ASN A 180 -13.27 3.62 23.69
CA ASN A 180 -14.33 3.15 24.59
C ASN A 180 -15.71 3.01 23.93
N SER A 181 -15.83 3.37 22.64
CA SER A 181 -17.06 3.26 21.89
C SER A 181 -17.57 1.81 21.84
N SER A 182 -18.89 1.64 21.76
CA SER A 182 -19.53 0.32 21.61
C SER A 182 -18.99 -0.43 20.42
N GLU A 183 -18.70 0.27 19.32
CA GLU A 183 -18.24 -0.30 18.06
C GLU A 183 -16.83 -0.86 18.20
N VAL A 184 -15.92 -0.12 18.85
CA VAL A 184 -14.53 -0.58 19.07
C VAL A 184 -14.50 -1.71 20.11
N ARG A 185 -15.30 -1.63 21.16
CA ARG A 185 -15.40 -2.70 22.17
C ARG A 185 -15.99 -3.97 21.58
N ASP A 186 -17.04 -3.87 20.76
CA ASP A 186 -17.61 -5.02 20.07
C ASP A 186 -16.61 -5.60 19.06
N PHE A 187 -15.90 -4.74 18.30
CA PHE A 187 -14.80 -5.17 17.45
C PHE A 187 -13.73 -5.93 18.23
N GLN A 188 -13.23 -5.38 19.33
CA GLN A 188 -12.23 -6.02 20.19
C GLN A 188 -12.73 -7.36 20.74
N ARG A 189 -13.99 -7.44 21.17
CA ARG A 189 -14.61 -8.67 21.64
C ARG A 189 -14.71 -9.70 20.51
N ARG A 190 -15.17 -9.31 19.32
CA ARG A 190 -15.32 -10.20 18.16
C ARG A 190 -13.96 -10.69 17.67
N VAL A 191 -12.95 -9.82 17.59
CA VAL A 191 -11.57 -10.22 17.27
C VAL A 191 -10.98 -11.10 18.37
N GLY A 192 -11.24 -10.80 19.64
CA GLY A 192 -10.86 -11.64 20.78
C GLY A 192 -11.48 -13.03 20.70
N ASN A 193 -12.77 -13.12 20.37
CA ASN A 193 -13.49 -14.37 20.17
C ASN A 193 -13.00 -15.13 18.94
N LEU A 194 -12.68 -14.44 17.83
CA LEU A 194 -12.03 -15.07 16.67
C LEU A 194 -10.68 -15.65 17.08
N ARG A 195 -9.86 -14.90 17.83
CA ARG A 195 -8.57 -15.38 18.35
C ARG A 195 -8.73 -16.58 19.28
N ALA A 196 -9.74 -16.58 20.15
CA ALA A 196 -10.05 -17.68 21.06
C ALA A 196 -10.59 -18.92 20.33
N ASN A 197 -11.46 -18.74 19.33
CA ASN A 197 -12.00 -19.82 18.49
C ASN A 197 -10.95 -20.41 17.55
N LEU A 198 -9.90 -19.64 17.23
CA LEU A 198 -8.75 -20.06 16.43
C LEU A 198 -7.57 -20.55 17.31
N GLY A 199 -7.80 -20.73 18.61
CA GLY A 199 -6.81 -21.26 19.54
C GLY A 199 -7.39 -21.51 20.95
N SER A 200 -7.91 -22.72 21.18
CA SER A 200 -8.16 -23.24 22.53
C SER A 200 -7.03 -24.19 22.93
N MET A 201 -6.52 -24.04 24.15
CA MET A 201 -5.64 -25.02 24.81
C MET A 201 -6.48 -26.16 25.38
N ASP A 202 -5.99 -27.40 25.28
CA ASP A 202 -6.53 -28.48 26.11
C ASP A 202 -6.12 -28.28 27.59
N ARG A 203 -6.73 -29.06 28.50
CA ARG A 203 -6.39 -29.03 29.94
C ARG A 203 -4.93 -29.40 30.25
N ASN A 204 -4.16 -29.83 29.26
CA ASN A 204 -2.77 -30.25 29.36
C ASN A 204 -1.79 -29.26 28.71
N GLY A 205 -2.27 -28.08 28.27
CA GLY A 205 -1.44 -27.03 27.69
C GLY A 205 -0.93 -27.31 26.27
N ARG A 206 -1.52 -28.26 25.54
CA ARG A 206 -1.19 -28.50 24.12
C ARG A 206 -2.08 -27.66 23.22
N MET A 207 -1.42 -26.93 22.31
CA MET A 207 -2.04 -26.10 21.30
C MET A 207 -2.37 -26.96 20.08
N TYR A 208 -3.63 -26.99 19.63
CA TYR A 208 -3.94 -27.50 18.30
C TYR A 208 -3.54 -26.44 17.27
N SER A 209 -2.46 -26.70 16.55
CA SER A 209 -1.95 -25.85 15.48
C SER A 209 -2.83 -25.97 14.24
N THR A 210 -3.65 -24.96 13.98
CA THR A 210 -4.04 -24.60 12.61
C THR A 210 -3.51 -23.20 12.31
N GLY A 211 -2.46 -23.15 11.47
CA GLY A 211 -2.07 -22.02 10.61
C GLY A 211 -2.12 -20.61 11.21
N GLY A 212 -0.95 -20.09 11.58
CA GLY A 212 -0.76 -18.78 12.18
C GLY A 212 -1.50 -17.62 11.51
N LEU A 213 -2.25 -16.88 12.32
CA LEU A 213 -2.80 -15.58 12.00
C LEU A 213 -1.83 -14.50 12.47
N GLN A 214 -0.74 -14.30 11.72
CA GLN A 214 0.29 -13.33 12.07
C GLN A 214 0.34 -12.10 11.17
N SER A 215 -0.39 -12.10 10.05
CA SER A 215 -0.66 -10.87 9.29
C SER A 215 -2.04 -10.31 9.64
N HIS A 216 -2.12 -8.99 9.82
CA HIS A 216 -3.41 -8.29 9.88
C HIS A 216 -4.29 -8.61 8.65
N SER A 217 -3.67 -8.91 7.48
CA SER A 217 -4.39 -9.32 6.26
C SER A 217 -4.99 -10.73 6.35
N ASP A 218 -4.39 -11.66 7.10
CA ASP A 218 -4.84 -13.05 7.16
C ASP A 218 -6.03 -13.21 8.09
N ILE A 219 -6.08 -12.43 9.17
CA ILE A 219 -7.27 -12.27 10.05
C ILE A 219 -8.41 -11.62 9.26
N LEU A 220 -8.08 -10.64 8.42
CA LEU A 220 -9.03 -9.95 7.54
C LEU A 220 -9.58 -10.87 6.43
N GLY A 221 -8.73 -11.73 5.86
CA GLY A 221 -9.05 -12.51 4.66
C GLY A 221 -9.88 -13.77 4.88
N ARG A 222 -9.98 -14.31 6.10
CA ARG A 222 -10.66 -15.60 6.36
C ARG A 222 -11.84 -15.57 7.33
N GLY A 223 -12.14 -14.44 8.00
CA GLY A 223 -13.21 -14.43 9.02
C GLY A 223 -13.83 -13.08 9.38
N MET A 224 -13.38 -11.97 8.79
CA MET A 224 -14.03 -10.67 8.99
C MET A 224 -15.20 -10.54 8.00
N THR A 225 -16.43 -10.50 8.52
CA THR A 225 -17.57 -10.02 7.72
C THR A 225 -17.24 -8.62 7.18
N GLU A 226 -17.68 -8.29 5.97
CA GLU A 226 -17.44 -6.99 5.34
C GLU A 226 -17.76 -5.80 6.28
N GLY A 227 -18.80 -5.93 7.10
CA GLY A 227 -19.16 -4.94 8.12
C GLY A 227 -18.11 -4.73 9.23
N LEU A 228 -17.44 -5.80 9.68
CA LEU A 228 -16.42 -5.73 10.75
C LEU A 228 -15.13 -5.07 10.25
N ALA A 229 -14.74 -5.33 9.00
CA ALA A 229 -13.64 -4.63 8.35
C ALA A 229 -13.93 -3.14 8.22
N ARG A 230 -15.12 -2.77 7.73
CA ARG A 230 -15.54 -1.36 7.63
C ARG A 230 -15.51 -0.64 8.98
N GLN A 231 -15.96 -1.28 10.06
CA GLN A 231 -15.90 -0.74 11.43
C GLN A 231 -14.45 -0.50 11.88
N ALA A 232 -13.55 -1.46 11.66
CA ALA A 232 -12.13 -1.31 12.00
C ALA A 232 -11.47 -0.16 11.22
N PHE A 233 -11.72 -0.07 9.91
CA PHE A 233 -11.20 1.01 9.08
C PHE A 233 -11.70 2.38 9.53
N LYS A 234 -13.00 2.48 9.89
CA LYS A 234 -13.56 3.71 10.43
C LYS A 234 -12.86 4.12 11.72
N ALA A 235 -12.74 3.21 12.69
CA ALA A 235 -12.08 3.49 13.97
C ALA A 235 -10.62 3.93 13.76
N LEU A 236 -9.85 3.26 12.90
CA LEU A 236 -8.47 3.67 12.59
C LEU A 236 -8.39 5.03 11.90
N SER A 237 -9.32 5.32 10.98
CA SER A 237 -9.43 6.64 10.35
C SER A 237 -9.72 7.73 11.38
N ASP A 238 -10.63 7.46 12.32
CA ASP A 238 -11.05 8.40 13.35
C ASP A 238 -9.91 8.68 14.34
N LEU A 239 -9.24 7.64 14.85
CA LEU A 239 -8.04 7.77 15.69
C LEU A 239 -6.92 8.54 14.95
N ARG A 240 -6.73 8.26 13.65
CA ARG A 240 -5.75 9.00 12.84
C ARG A 240 -6.12 10.48 12.72
N ALA A 241 -7.38 10.79 12.47
CA ALA A 241 -7.86 12.17 12.41
C ALA A 241 -7.59 12.92 13.72
N ILE A 242 -7.96 12.32 14.86
CA ILE A 242 -7.72 12.88 16.21
C ILE A 242 -6.22 13.16 16.42
N THR A 243 -5.35 12.20 16.10
CA THR A 243 -3.90 12.35 16.28
C THR A 243 -3.27 13.40 15.35
N ASN A 244 -3.97 13.82 14.30
CA ASN A 244 -3.54 14.93 13.44
C ASN A 244 -4.09 16.25 13.97
N HIS A 245 -5.38 16.31 14.30
CA HIS A 245 -6.04 17.44 14.91
C HIS A 245 -7.43 17.06 15.45
N ALA A 246 -7.83 17.60 16.60
CA ALA A 246 -9.14 17.32 17.19
C ALA A 246 -10.31 17.75 16.26
N ASP A 247 -10.21 18.92 15.63
CA ASP A 247 -11.27 19.43 14.74
C ASP A 247 -11.52 18.56 13.49
N LEU A 248 -10.50 17.86 12.99
CA LEU A 248 -10.67 16.95 11.85
C LEU A 248 -11.59 15.77 12.19
N PHE A 249 -11.66 15.40 13.46
CA PHE A 249 -12.56 14.37 13.96
C PHE A 249 -13.96 14.93 14.22
N ARG A 250 -14.07 16.10 14.86
CA ARG A 250 -15.35 16.76 15.17
C ARG A 250 -16.18 17.04 13.90
N VAL A 251 -15.54 17.54 12.84
CA VAL A 251 -16.19 17.76 11.53
C VAL A 251 -16.75 16.45 10.92
N LYS A 252 -16.13 15.29 11.18
CA LYS A 252 -16.62 14.00 10.69
C LYS A 252 -17.78 13.46 11.52
N ALA A 253 -17.80 13.71 12.82
CA ALA A 253 -18.88 13.27 13.72
C ALA A 253 -20.22 13.95 13.36
N ASP A 254 -20.19 15.24 13.05
CA ASP A 254 -21.38 16.04 12.72
C ASP A 254 -21.94 15.72 11.32
N HIS A 255 -21.15 15.18 10.39
CA HIS A 255 -21.72 14.66 9.13
C HIS A 255 -22.56 13.40 9.31
N HIS A 256 -22.39 12.68 10.43
CA HIS A 256 -23.21 11.51 10.78
C HIS A 256 -24.38 11.87 11.70
N ALA A 257 -24.33 13.02 12.36
CA ALA A 257 -25.37 13.53 13.23
C ALA A 257 -25.74 14.94 12.76
N GLU A 258 -26.75 15.08 11.90
CA GLU A 258 -27.89 15.96 12.19
C GLU A 258 -28.89 16.17 11.03
N GLY A 259 -30.15 15.84 11.32
CA GLY A 259 -31.30 16.69 11.00
C GLY A 259 -31.60 17.64 12.18
N GLY A 260 -30.62 18.45 12.61
CA GLY A 260 -30.67 19.33 13.79
C GLY A 260 -29.76 20.56 13.61
N GLU A 261 -29.86 21.54 14.51
CA GLU A 261 -29.49 22.94 14.28
C GLU A 261 -27.98 23.25 14.32
N ARG A 262 -27.49 23.59 13.12
CA ARG A 262 -26.19 24.17 12.75
C ARG A 262 -25.59 25.18 13.75
N GLY A 263 -24.56 24.76 14.47
CA GLY A 263 -23.55 25.61 15.10
C GLY A 263 -22.13 25.20 14.68
N TYR A 264 -21.73 25.54 13.45
CA TYR A 264 -20.46 25.07 12.86
C TYR A 264 -19.27 25.99 13.18
N VAL A 265 -18.12 25.39 13.51
CA VAL A 265 -16.80 25.98 13.27
C VAL A 265 -15.94 24.96 12.52
N SER A 266 -16.03 25.01 11.18
CA SER A 266 -15.31 24.14 10.25
C SER A 266 -13.88 24.66 10.01
N PHE A 267 -12.94 23.80 9.60
CA PHE A 267 -11.69 24.19 8.92
C PHE A 267 -11.93 24.96 7.60
N ARG A 268 -13.17 25.01 7.11
CA ARG A 268 -13.64 25.87 6.00
C ARG A 268 -14.15 27.24 6.46
N SER A 269 -14.40 27.43 7.75
CA SER A 269 -14.49 28.79 8.28
C SER A 269 -13.10 29.38 8.20
N ASN A 270 -12.96 30.64 7.79
CA ASN A 270 -11.68 31.37 7.74
C ASN A 270 -11.09 31.60 9.15
N ASN A 271 -11.39 30.73 10.12
CA ASN A 271 -10.95 30.82 11.49
C ASN A 271 -9.53 30.26 11.62
N PRO A 272 -8.69 30.89 12.46
CA PRO A 272 -7.35 30.40 12.72
C PRO A 272 -7.39 28.99 13.29
N VAL A 273 -6.51 28.14 12.78
CA VAL A 273 -6.31 26.78 13.32
C VAL A 273 -5.70 26.89 14.72
N ASP A 274 -6.32 26.23 15.69
CA ASP A 274 -5.77 26.15 17.04
C ASP A 274 -4.55 25.21 17.09
N LEU A 275 -3.34 25.79 17.03
CA LEU A 275 -2.09 25.04 17.08
C LEU A 275 -1.91 24.28 18.40
N GLU A 276 -2.51 24.75 19.49
CA GLU A 276 -2.41 24.13 20.81
C GLU A 276 -3.32 22.91 20.95
N ALA A 277 -4.30 22.75 20.07
CA ALA A 277 -5.18 21.59 20.03
C ALA A 277 -4.52 20.33 19.44
N SER A 278 -3.32 20.43 18.86
CA SER A 278 -2.58 19.27 18.33
C SER A 278 -1.11 19.27 18.68
N GLY A 279 -0.67 18.22 19.38
CA GLY A 279 0.75 18.07 19.72
C GLY A 279 1.67 17.95 18.50
N LYS A 280 1.17 17.45 17.37
CA LYS A 280 1.92 17.44 16.10
C LYS A 280 2.05 18.83 15.49
N LEU A 281 0.97 19.64 15.52
CA LEU A 281 1.04 21.01 15.01
C LEU A 281 1.94 21.89 15.87
N LYS A 282 1.88 21.72 17.20
CA LYS A 282 2.81 22.39 18.12
C LYS A 282 4.26 22.02 17.85
N ALA A 283 4.57 20.73 17.65
CA ALA A 283 5.91 20.31 17.28
C ALA A 283 6.35 20.86 15.91
N LEU A 284 5.43 20.87 14.93
CA LEU A 284 5.68 21.41 13.59
C LEU A 284 5.95 22.92 13.64
N ASP A 285 5.17 23.68 14.40
CA ASP A 285 5.33 25.14 14.55
C ASP A 285 6.70 25.51 15.15
N LEU A 286 7.13 24.77 16.19
CA LEU A 286 8.46 24.91 16.77
C LEU A 286 9.57 24.62 15.76
N LEU A 287 9.43 23.54 14.97
CA LEU A 287 10.42 23.17 13.95
C LEU A 287 10.47 24.19 12.81
N LEU A 288 9.32 24.60 12.28
CA LEU A 288 9.24 25.57 11.18
C LEU A 288 9.77 26.94 11.61
N THR A 289 9.52 27.36 12.85
CA THR A 289 10.06 28.62 13.38
C THR A 289 11.59 28.60 13.42
N GLN A 290 12.18 27.50 13.92
CA GLN A 290 13.64 27.34 13.95
C GLN A 290 14.24 27.26 12.54
N TRP A 291 13.62 26.49 11.65
CA TRP A 291 14.12 26.31 10.28
C TRP A 291 14.00 27.56 9.44
N LYS A 292 12.92 28.33 9.60
CA LYS A 292 12.76 29.63 8.96
C LYS A 292 13.80 30.63 9.46
N ALA A 293 14.07 30.67 10.76
CA ALA A 293 15.12 31.50 11.34
C ALA A 293 16.51 31.12 10.83
N ALA A 294 16.75 29.83 10.55
CA ALA A 294 17.98 29.32 9.94
C ALA A 294 18.04 29.49 8.40
N GLY A 295 16.98 30.04 7.77
CA GLY A 295 16.92 30.22 6.31
C GLY A 295 16.75 28.94 5.50
N HIS A 296 16.31 27.85 6.15
CA HIS A 296 16.04 26.58 5.47
C HIS A 296 14.68 26.61 4.76
N ARG A 297 14.60 25.90 3.63
CA ARG A 297 13.34 25.60 2.93
C ARG A 297 12.81 24.27 3.44
N VAL A 298 11.52 24.22 3.75
CA VAL A 298 10.81 23.07 4.34
C VAL A 298 9.58 22.76 3.49
#